data_AF-A0A2V7G757-F1
#
_entry.id   AF-A0A2V7G757-F1
#
_cell.length_a   1.000
_cell.length_b   1.000
_cell.length_c   1.000
_cell.angle_alpha   90.00
_cell.angle_beta   90.00
_cell.angle_gamma   90.00
#
_symmetry.space_group_name_H-M   'P 1'
#
loop_
_entity.id
_entity.type
_entity.pdbx_description
1 polymer ?
#
loop_
_entity_poly.entity_id
_entity_poly.type
_entity_poly.pdbx_seq_one_letter_code
_entity_poly.pdbx_strand_id
1 'polypeptide(L)'
;MLVRLAAAGAGLVVVAGVFGGWPAALGGGVALVAQLAAVAILRPAMTAPQPVFMARWLGGMGIRALALGALLAVVATHRTTVPPLPTSLGFLGVLLPLLFTETRVLK
;
A
#
# COMPACT_ATOMS: atom_id res chain seq x y z
N MET A 1 16.46 5.08 -0.98
CA MET A 1 15.48 4.53 -0.01
C MET A 1 14.07 4.45 -0.60
N LEU A 2 13.37 5.57 -0.82
CA LEU A 2 12.06 5.61 -1.50
C LEU A 2 12.07 4.94 -2.88
N VAL A 3 13.13 5.16 -3.68
CA VAL A 3 13.31 4.51 -4.98
C VAL A 3 13.38 2.98 -4.87
N ARG A 4 13.99 2.44 -3.80
CA ARG A 4 14.09 0.99 -3.59
C ARG A 4 12.73 0.40 -3.19
N LEU A 5 11.98 1.09 -2.33
CA LEU A 5 10.61 0.71 -1.96
C LEU A 5 9.66 0.78 -3.17
N ALA A 6 9.77 1.83 -3.98
CA ALA A 6 8.98 1.98 -5.19
C ALA A 6 9.32 0.89 -6.22
N ALA A 7 10.60 0.58 -6.43
CA ALA A 7 11.03 -0.49 -7.35
C ALA A 7 10.58 -1.88 -6.87
N ALA A 8 10.76 -2.19 -5.58
CA ALA A 8 10.28 -3.45 -5.00
C ALA A 8 8.75 -3.55 -5.09
N GLY A 9 8.05 -2.47 -4.78
CA GLY A 9 6.60 -2.38 -4.90
C GLY A 9 6.11 -2.56 -6.34
N ALA A 10 6.73 -1.91 -7.31
CA ALA A 10 6.41 -2.09 -8.72
C ALA A 10 6.62 -3.54 -9.17
N GLY A 11 7.72 -4.18 -8.73
CA GLY A 11 7.96 -5.61 -8.96
C GLY A 11 6.84 -6.49 -8.39
N LEU A 12 6.40 -6.23 -7.16
CA LEU A 12 5.29 -6.95 -6.53
C LEU A 12 3.95 -6.74 -7.27
N VAL A 13 3.69 -5.54 -7.78
CA VAL A 13 2.50 -5.25 -8.60
C VAL A 13 2.52 -6.05 -9.90
N VAL A 14 3.68 -6.11 -10.57
CA VAL A 14 3.85 -6.92 -11.79
C VAL A 14 3.60 -8.39 -11.48
N VAL A 15 4.20 -8.92 -10.41
CA VAL A 15 3.98 -10.31 -9.96
C VAL A 15 2.50 -10.57 -9.67
N ALA A 16 1.83 -9.68 -8.93
CA ALA A 16 0.40 -9.80 -8.66
C ALA A 16 -0.43 -9.80 -9.95
N GLY A 17 -0.08 -8.94 -10.91
CA GLY A 17 -0.73 -8.89 -12.22
C GLY A 17 -0.52 -10.15 -13.06
N VAL A 18 0.67 -10.75 -13.03
CA VAL A 18 0.96 -12.01 -13.73
C VAL A 18 0.12 -13.16 -13.19
N PHE A 19 -0.07 -13.26 -11.88
CA PHE A 19 -0.81 -14.38 -11.25
C PHE A 19 -2.33 -14.14 -11.14
N GLY A 20 -2.77 -12.90 -10.93
CA GLY A 20 -4.16 -12.54 -10.65
C GLY A 20 -4.81 -11.62 -11.70
N GLY A 21 -4.11 -11.34 -12.79
CA GLY A 21 -4.58 -10.49 -13.88
C GLY A 21 -4.65 -9.01 -13.51
N TRP A 22 -5.27 -8.23 -14.40
CA TRP A 22 -5.48 -6.78 -14.23
C TRP A 22 -6.09 -6.39 -12.86
N PRO A 23 -7.08 -7.11 -12.30
CA PRO A 23 -7.68 -6.73 -11.02
C PRO A 23 -6.68 -6.81 -9.87
N ALA A 24 -5.82 -7.83 -9.85
CA ALA A 24 -4.76 -7.97 -8.87
C ALA A 24 -3.68 -6.88 -9.02
N ALA A 25 -3.34 -6.52 -10.27
CA ALA A 25 -2.44 -5.38 -10.53
C ALA A 25 -3.04 -4.06 -10.02
N LEU A 26 -4.36 -3.83 -10.18
CA LEU A 26 -5.04 -2.66 -9.65
C LEU A 26 -4.98 -2.62 -8.12
N GLY A 27 -5.35 -3.72 -7.45
CA GLY A 27 -5.27 -3.80 -6.00
C GLY A 27 -3.86 -3.57 -5.48
N GLY A 28 -2.87 -4.19 -6.11
CA GLY A 28 -1.46 -4.00 -5.80
C GLY A 28 -0.98 -2.56 -6.04
N GLY A 29 -1.41 -1.93 -7.13
CA GLY A 29 -1.07 -0.54 -7.46
C GLY A 29 -1.61 0.44 -6.42
N VAL A 30 -2.85 0.24 -5.96
CA VAL A 30 -3.44 1.04 -4.88
C VAL A 30 -2.66 0.87 -3.58
N ALA A 31 -2.27 -0.36 -3.23
CA ALA A 31 -1.41 -0.62 -2.07
C ALA A 31 -0.06 0.11 -2.17
N LEU A 32 0.59 0.08 -3.33
CA LEU A 32 1.86 0.77 -3.57
C LEU A 32 1.74 2.29 -3.39
N VAL A 33 0.73 2.91 -3.98
CA VAL A 33 0.51 4.36 -3.86
C VAL A 33 0.23 4.75 -2.41
N ALA A 34 -0.64 4.00 -1.71
CA ALA A 34 -0.95 4.24 -0.30
C ALA A 34 0.31 4.11 0.58
N GLN A 35 1.15 3.11 0.30
CA GLN A 35 2.38 2.89 1.03
C GLN A 35 3.39 4.02 0.81
N LEU A 36 3.59 4.48 -0.42
CA LEU A 36 4.51 5.58 -0.72
C LEU A 36 4.04 6.89 -0.08
N ALA A 37 2.73 7.15 -0.08
CA ALA A 37 2.15 8.30 0.60
C ALA A 37 2.36 8.23 2.11
N ALA A 38 2.14 7.07 2.74
CA ALA A 38 2.39 6.86 4.16
C ALA A 38 3.86 7.11 4.54
N VAL A 39 4.81 6.58 3.75
CA VAL A 39 6.25 6.81 3.95
C VAL A 39 6.60 8.29 3.76
N ALA A 40 6.02 8.97 2.78
CA ALA A 40 6.25 10.40 2.55
C ALA A 40 5.81 11.26 3.73
N ILE A 41 4.70 10.90 4.40
CA ILE A 41 4.24 11.59 5.61
C ILE A 41 5.13 11.28 6.82
N LEU A 42 5.52 10.01 7.00
CA LEU A 42 6.27 9.58 8.18
C LEU A 42 7.74 10.05 8.15
N ARG A 43 8.37 10.06 6.97
CA ARG A 43 9.81 10.33 6.79
C ARG A 43 10.32 11.60 7.48
N PRO A 44 9.67 12.77 7.39
CA PRO A 44 10.19 13.99 8.00
C PRO A 44 10.03 14.02 9.53
N ALA A 45 9.27 13.08 10.11
CA ALA A 45 9.05 13.00 11.55
C ALA A 45 9.85 11.88 12.23
N MET A 46 10.77 11.21 11.52
CA MET A 46 11.57 10.11 12.10
C MET A 46 12.47 10.56 13.26
N THR A 47 12.89 11.81 13.29
CA THR A 47 13.69 12.41 14.37
C THR A 47 12.87 13.36 15.24
N ALA A 48 11.55 13.41 15.04
CA ALA A 48 10.68 14.33 15.77
C ALA A 48 10.36 13.80 17.16
N PRO A 49 9.94 14.68 18.10
CA PRO A 49 9.43 14.25 19.39
C PRO A 49 8.31 13.22 19.25
N GLN A 50 8.27 12.27 20.18
CA GLN A 50 7.36 11.12 20.17
C GLN A 50 5.89 11.44 19.82
N PRO A 51 5.24 12.52 20.32
CA PRO A 51 3.86 12.84 19.93
C PRO A 51 3.72 13.21 18.44
N VAL A 52 4.72 13.89 17.86
CA VAL A 52 4.72 14.28 16.44
C VAL A 52 4.93 13.06 15.56
N PHE A 53 5.85 12.17 15.95
CA PHE A 53 6.04 10.89 15.27
C PHE A 53 4.75 10.07 15.26
N MET A 54 4.07 9.97 16.41
CA MET A 54 2.85 9.17 16.54
C MET A 54 1.70 9.72 15.71
N ALA A 55 1.53 11.05 15.65
CA ALA A 55 0.53 11.67 14.79
C ALA A 55 0.76 11.36 13.30
N ARG A 56 2.02 11.41 12.84
CA ARG A 56 2.37 11.10 11.44
C ARG A 56 2.27 9.62 11.12
N TRP A 57 2.62 8.76 12.07
CA TRP A 57 2.45 7.32 11.95
C TRP A 57 0.96 6.92 11.87
N LEU A 58 0.11 7.52 12.72
CA LEU A 58 -1.34 7.37 12.63
C LEU A 58 -1.88 7.89 11.29
N GLY A 59 -1.34 9.00 10.77
CA GLY A 59 -1.66 9.49 9.42
C GLY A 59 -1.34 8.47 8.34
N GLY A 60 -0.17 7.81 8.41
CA GLY A 60 0.20 6.73 7.50
C GLY A 60 -0.72 5.50 7.61
N MET A 61 -1.13 5.13 8.82
CA MET A 61 -2.12 4.06 9.03
C MET A 61 -3.50 4.44 8.47
N GLY A 62 -3.91 5.70 8.64
CA GLY A 62 -5.14 6.25 8.09
C GLY A 62 -5.16 6.16 6.56
N ILE A 63 -4.07 6.52 5.88
CA ILE A 63 -3.97 6.41 4.41
C ILE A 63 -4.18 4.96 3.95
N ARG A 64 -3.53 4.00 4.60
CA ARG A 64 -3.65 2.58 4.22
C ARG A 64 -5.07 2.07 4.43
N ALA A 65 -5.69 2.41 5.56
CA ALA A 65 -7.06 2.03 5.87
C ALA A 65 -8.07 2.66 4.89
N LEU A 66 -7.91 3.95 4.57
CA LEU A 66 -8.75 4.65 3.60
C LEU A 66 -8.58 4.08 2.19
N ALA A 67 -7.35 3.77 1.77
CA ALA A 67 -7.10 3.16 0.48
C ALA A 67 -7.76 1.79 0.35
N LEU A 68 -7.68 0.95 1.39
CA LEU A 68 -8.39 -0.34 1.43
C LEU A 68 -9.90 -0.14 1.43
N GLY A 69 -10.42 0.76 2.26
CA GLY A 69 -11.85 1.05 2.34
C GLY A 69 -12.42 1.54 1.01
N ALA A 70 -11.72 2.47 0.35
CA ALA A 70 -12.09 2.97 -0.97
C ALA A 70 -12.05 1.86 -2.03
N LEU A 71 -11.00 1.04 -2.02
CA LEU A 71 -10.87 -0.09 -2.95
C LEU A 71 -12.03 -1.07 -2.77
N LEU A 72 -12.35 -1.44 -1.52
CA LEU A 72 -13.47 -2.33 -1.22
C LEU A 72 -14.82 -1.74 -1.59
N ALA A 73 -15.04 -0.44 -1.38
CA ALA A 73 -16.26 0.24 -1.80
C ALA A 73 -16.44 0.23 -3.33
N VAL A 74 -15.36 0.49 -4.09
CA VAL A 74 -15.37 0.44 -5.56
C VAL A 74 -15.64 -0.99 -6.04
N VAL A 75 -14.93 -1.97 -5.48
CA VAL A 75 -15.13 -3.39 -5.79
C VAL A 75 -16.55 -3.83 -5.46
N ALA A 76 -17.11 -3.39 -4.34
CA ALA A 76 -18.47 -3.76 -3.93
C ALA A 76 -19.56 -3.20 -4.86
N THR A 77 -19.30 -2.08 -5.53
CA THR A 77 -20.21 -1.44 -6.49
C THR A 77 -20.00 -1.92 -7.93
N HIS A 78 -18.79 -2.34 -8.29
CA HIS A 78 -18.40 -2.75 -9.65
C HIS A 78 -17.95 -4.21 -9.75
N ARG A 79 -18.62 -5.11 -9.02
CA ARG A 79 -18.21 -6.53 -8.86
C ARG A 79 -18.09 -7.30 -10.18
N THR A 80 -18.87 -6.92 -11.19
CA THR A 80 -18.87 -7.55 -12.52
C THR A 80 -17.65 -7.16 -13.35
N THR A 81 -17.09 -5.96 -13.12
CA THR A 81 -15.93 -5.42 -13.85
C THR A 81 -14.63 -5.62 -13.07
N VAL A 82 -14.71 -5.61 -11.74
CA VAL A 82 -13.57 -5.72 -10.82
C VAL A 82 -13.84 -6.85 -9.84
N PRO A 83 -13.33 -8.07 -10.12
CA PRO A 83 -13.54 -9.22 -9.26
C PRO A 83 -12.90 -8.98 -7.88
N PRO A 84 -13.63 -9.22 -6.78
CA PRO A 84 -13.21 -8.81 -5.43
C PRO A 84 -11.99 -9.57 -4.92
N LEU A 85 -11.94 -10.87 -5.17
CA LEU A 85 -10.88 -11.76 -4.70
C LEU A 85 -9.49 -11.38 -5.25
N PRO A 86 -9.26 -11.37 -6.58
CA PRO A 86 -7.95 -11.04 -7.12
C PRO A 86 -7.53 -9.61 -6.76
N THR A 87 -8.47 -8.66 -6.71
CA THR A 87 -8.19 -7.27 -6.32
C THR A 87 -7.72 -7.17 -4.86
N SER A 88 -8.40 -7.85 -3.95
CA SER A 88 -8.05 -7.83 -2.52
C SER A 88 -6.73 -8.57 -2.26
N LEU A 89 -6.51 -9.69 -2.94
CA LEU A 89 -5.25 -10.46 -2.86
C LEU A 89 -4.08 -9.67 -3.43
N GLY A 90 -4.28 -8.94 -4.53
CA GLY A 90 -3.27 -8.03 -5.07
C GLY A 90 -2.90 -6.92 -4.10
N PHE A 91 -3.89 -6.30 -3.46
CA PHE A 91 -3.64 -5.27 -2.44
C PHE A 91 -2.85 -5.82 -1.25
N LEU A 92 -3.29 -6.94 -0.67
CA LEU A 92 -2.61 -7.55 0.49
C LEU A 92 -1.23 -8.10 0.14
N GLY A 93 -1.10 -8.74 -1.02
CA GLY A 93 0.13 -9.34 -1.52
C GLY A 93 1.23 -8.30 -1.79
N VAL A 94 0.86 -7.05 -2.10
CA VAL A 94 1.82 -5.95 -2.25
C VAL A 94 2.03 -5.20 -0.93
N LEU A 95 0.98 -4.95 -0.16
CA LEU A 95 1.07 -4.17 1.08
C LEU A 95 1.89 -4.89 2.16
N LEU A 96 1.66 -6.19 2.37
CA LEU A 96 2.31 -6.94 3.44
C LEU A 96 3.83 -6.98 3.29
N PRO A 97 4.42 -7.34 2.13
CA PRO A 97 5.87 -7.31 1.97
C PRO A 97 6.45 -5.90 2.09
N LEU A 98 5.72 -4.88 1.62
CA LEU A 98 6.17 -3.49 1.73
C LEU A 98 6.21 -2.98 3.17
N LEU A 99 5.27 -3.38 4.02
CA LEU A 99 5.30 -3.07 5.46
C LEU A 99 6.53 -3.69 6.14
N PHE A 100 6.83 -4.95 5.84
CA PHE A 100 8.04 -5.60 6.35
C PHE A 100 9.32 -4.92 5.84
N THR A 101 9.32 -4.46 4.60
CA THR A 101 10.48 -3.75 4.03
C THR A 101 10.63 -2.36 4.65
N GLU A 102 9.53 -1.64 4.86
CA GLU A 102 9.50 -0.32 5.50
C GLU A 102 10.14 -0.35 6.89
N THR A 103 9.80 -1.33 7.74
CA THR A 103 10.39 -1.45 9.09
C THR A 103 11.89 -1.71 9.10
N ARG A 104 12.44 -2.37 8.08
CA ARG A 104 13.89 -2.58 7.95
C ARG A 104 14.61 -1.37 7.40
N VAL A 105 13.90 -0.54 6.66
CA VAL A 105 14.46 0.59 5.90
C VAL A 105 14.34 1.91 6.68
N LEU A 106 13.37 2.01 7.60
CA LEU A 106 13.20 3.13 8.53
C LEU A 106 13.93 2.95 9.88
N LYS A 107 14.73 1.89 10.05
CA LYS A 107 15.72 1.80 11.14
C LYS A 107 16.91 2.70 10.81
#